data_AF-A0A946ZI13-F1
#
_entry.id   AF-A0A946ZI13-F1
#
_cell.length_a   1.000
_cell.length_b   1.000
_cell.length_c   1.000
_cell.angle_alpha   90.00
_cell.angle_beta   90.00
_cell.angle_gamma   90.00
#
_symmetry.space_group_name_H-M   'P 1'
#
loop_
_entity.id
_entity.type
_entity.pdbx_description
1 polymer ?
#
loop_
_entity_poly.entity_id
_entity_poly.type
_entity_poly.pdbx_seq_one_letter_code
_entity_poly.pdbx_strand_id
1 'polypeptide(L)'
;MSEENKDLRDDLNDMLGDAKEGAKKAADKAEEIAQEAKEKATEFAGEAKEKAQEFAEEAKEVFSDGKNVAIIAHLTIIGWVIALIMNSNDKNEFASFYIRQVLGLMLSAFILSFIPIIGWFAVIALFILWVVSLVGAIGGNKSESPVIGQFFQDWFKSL
;
A
#
# COMPACT_ATOMS: atom_id res chain seq x y z
N MET A 1 -40.90 74.77 -8.29
CA MET A 1 -40.51 73.95 -7.13
C MET A 1 -40.99 72.49 -7.22
N SER A 2 -42.03 72.15 -8.00
CA SER A 2 -42.52 70.76 -8.13
C SER A 2 -41.86 69.91 -9.23
N GLU A 3 -41.41 70.50 -10.33
CA GLU A 3 -40.77 69.76 -11.44
C GLU A 3 -39.32 69.35 -11.14
N GLU A 4 -38.54 70.23 -10.54
CA GLU A 4 -37.16 69.97 -10.10
C GLU A 4 -37.06 68.82 -9.08
N ASN A 5 -38.09 68.64 -8.25
CA ASN A 5 -38.19 67.56 -7.26
C ASN A 5 -38.57 66.20 -7.90
N LYS A 6 -39.06 66.21 -9.14
CA LYS A 6 -39.46 65.03 -9.90
C LYS A 6 -38.27 64.47 -10.69
N ASP A 7 -37.50 65.33 -11.36
CA ASP A 7 -36.22 64.95 -12.01
C ASP A 7 -35.23 64.32 -11.03
N LEU A 8 -35.09 64.91 -9.83
CA LEU A 8 -34.23 64.38 -8.76
C LEU A 8 -34.63 62.98 -8.28
N ARG A 9 -35.90 62.60 -8.39
CA ARG A 9 -36.39 61.28 -7.97
C ARG A 9 -36.15 60.23 -9.05
N ASP A 10 -36.29 60.60 -10.32
CA ASP A 10 -36.05 59.70 -11.44
C ASP A 10 -34.55 59.41 -11.58
N ASP A 11 -33.67 60.42 -11.47
CA ASP A 11 -32.21 60.23 -11.43
C ASP A 11 -31.77 59.32 -10.27
N LEU A 12 -32.39 59.48 -9.10
CA LEU A 12 -32.09 58.67 -7.93
C LEU A 12 -32.51 57.20 -8.12
N ASN A 13 -33.63 56.96 -8.79
CA ASN A 13 -34.11 55.61 -9.09
C ASN A 13 -33.23 54.93 -10.15
N ASP A 14 -32.75 55.66 -11.15
CA ASP A 14 -31.86 55.14 -12.19
C ASP A 14 -30.50 54.74 -11.60
N MET A 15 -29.90 55.60 -10.76
CA MET A 15 -28.68 55.26 -10.01
C MET A 15 -28.85 54.06 -9.08
N LEU A 16 -30.02 53.93 -8.43
CA LEU A 16 -30.34 52.76 -7.61
C LEU A 16 -30.47 51.49 -8.44
N GLY A 17 -31.02 51.60 -9.66
CA GLY A 17 -31.08 50.52 -10.65
C GLY A 17 -29.69 50.03 -11.04
N ASP A 18 -28.83 50.94 -11.47
CA ASP A 18 -27.45 50.64 -11.87
C ASP A 18 -26.62 50.05 -10.73
N ALA A 19 -26.76 50.59 -9.51
CA ALA A 19 -26.09 50.05 -8.33
C ALA A 19 -26.55 48.62 -8.02
N LYS A 20 -27.85 48.33 -8.18
CA LYS A 20 -28.42 47.00 -7.94
C LYS A 20 -27.99 46.00 -9.01
N GLU A 21 -27.90 46.44 -10.27
CA GLU A 21 -27.43 45.62 -11.37
C GLU A 21 -25.92 45.32 -11.26
N GLY A 22 -25.11 46.31 -10.89
CA GLY A 22 -23.70 46.11 -10.58
C GLY A 22 -23.47 45.14 -9.42
N ALA A 23 -24.28 45.25 -8.36
CA ALA A 23 -24.24 44.32 -7.22
C ALA A 23 -24.63 42.89 -7.63
N LYS A 24 -25.67 42.74 -8.46
CA LYS A 24 -26.11 41.42 -8.97
C LYS A 24 -25.02 40.76 -9.81
N LYS A 25 -24.42 41.51 -10.74
CA LYS A 25 -23.35 41.00 -11.62
C LYS A 25 -22.09 40.61 -10.85
N ALA A 26 -21.77 41.33 -9.78
CA ALA A 26 -20.67 40.97 -8.88
C ALA A 26 -20.97 39.70 -8.08
N ALA A 27 -22.22 39.53 -7.62
CA ALA A 27 -22.66 38.33 -6.92
C ALA A 27 -22.63 37.11 -7.86
N ASP A 28 -23.16 37.21 -9.08
CA ASP A 28 -23.17 36.13 -10.07
C ASP A 28 -21.73 35.67 -10.40
N LYS A 29 -20.79 36.61 -10.55
CA LYS A 29 -19.38 36.30 -10.82
C LYS A 29 -18.67 35.66 -9.61
N ALA A 30 -19.03 36.07 -8.40
CA ALA A 30 -18.52 35.43 -7.18
C ALA A 30 -19.04 34.00 -7.04
N GLU A 31 -20.29 33.76 -7.42
CA GLU A 31 -20.91 32.43 -7.42
C GLU A 31 -20.26 31.51 -8.46
N GLU A 32 -19.97 32.02 -9.66
CA GLU A 32 -19.22 31.29 -10.70
C GLU A 32 -17.82 30.87 -10.22
N ILE A 33 -17.05 31.79 -9.61
CA ILE A 33 -15.71 31.50 -9.07
C ILE A 33 -15.79 30.48 -7.93
N ALA A 34 -16.79 30.61 -7.04
CA ALA A 34 -16.99 29.67 -5.94
C ALA A 34 -17.35 28.27 -6.47
N GLN A 35 -18.16 28.19 -7.53
CA GLN A 35 -18.55 26.94 -8.15
C GLN A 35 -17.37 26.29 -8.87
N GLU A 36 -16.59 27.04 -9.65
CA GLU A 36 -15.38 26.53 -10.33
C GLU A 36 -14.33 26.04 -9.31
N ALA A 37 -14.13 26.78 -8.21
CA ALA A 37 -13.23 26.37 -7.14
C ALA A 37 -13.69 25.07 -6.46
N LYS A 38 -15.00 24.94 -6.22
CA LYS A 38 -15.59 23.73 -5.64
C LYS A 38 -15.44 22.53 -6.58
N GLU A 39 -15.70 22.73 -7.86
CA GLU A 39 -15.60 21.68 -8.88
C GLU A 39 -14.17 21.15 -9.02
N LYS A 40 -13.18 22.04 -9.11
CA LYS A 40 -11.75 21.67 -9.11
C LYS A 40 -11.33 20.95 -7.83
N ALA A 41 -11.83 21.38 -6.68
CA ALA A 41 -11.55 20.70 -5.41
C ALA A 41 -12.14 19.28 -5.38
N THR A 42 -13.35 19.10 -5.92
CA THR A 42 -13.98 17.76 -6.01
C THR A 42 -13.30 16.86 -7.03
N GLU A 43 -12.87 17.39 -8.16
CA GLU A 43 -12.10 16.67 -9.18
C GLU A 43 -10.77 16.19 -8.60
N PHE A 44 -10.00 17.09 -7.98
CA PHE A 44 -8.74 16.75 -7.33
C PHE A 44 -8.90 15.71 -6.22
N ALA A 45 -9.94 15.82 -5.39
CA ALA A 45 -10.22 14.84 -4.35
C ALA A 45 -10.62 13.48 -4.95
N GLY A 46 -11.36 13.48 -6.06
CA GLY A 46 -11.71 12.30 -6.83
C GLY A 46 -10.47 11.59 -7.36
N GLU A 47 -9.60 12.30 -8.07
CA GLU A 47 -8.35 11.77 -8.62
C GLU A 47 -7.42 11.23 -7.52
N ALA A 48 -7.28 11.95 -6.40
CA ALA A 48 -6.45 11.51 -5.29
C ALA A 48 -6.98 10.22 -4.67
N LYS A 49 -8.31 10.08 -4.54
CA LYS A 49 -8.94 8.85 -4.03
C LYS A 49 -8.76 7.69 -5.01
N GLU A 50 -8.95 7.93 -6.31
CA GLU A 50 -8.77 6.91 -7.34
C GLU A 50 -7.34 6.37 -7.33
N LYS A 51 -6.32 7.24 -7.34
CA LYS A 51 -4.91 6.83 -7.26
C LYS A 51 -4.57 6.08 -5.97
N ALA A 52 -5.15 6.51 -4.84
CA ALA A 52 -4.96 5.80 -3.58
C ALA A 52 -5.59 4.40 -3.60
N GLN A 53 -6.75 4.24 -4.24
CA GLN A 53 -7.41 2.94 -4.41
C GLN A 53 -6.65 2.03 -5.39
N GLU A 54 -6.18 2.58 -6.51
CA GLU A 54 -5.33 1.87 -7.48
C GLU A 54 -4.05 1.36 -6.81
N PHE A 55 -3.34 2.21 -6.06
CA PHE A 55 -2.17 1.79 -5.29
C PHE A 55 -2.48 0.71 -4.26
N ALA A 56 -3.63 0.80 -3.57
CA ALA A 56 -4.03 -0.20 -2.59
C ALA A 56 -4.33 -1.56 -3.21
N GLU A 57 -4.99 -1.59 -4.38
CA GLU A 57 -5.24 -2.83 -5.12
C GLU A 57 -3.95 -3.40 -5.72
N GLU A 58 -3.07 -2.57 -6.30
CA GLU A 58 -1.76 -3.01 -6.80
C GLU A 58 -0.90 -3.58 -5.65
N ALA A 59 -0.86 -2.90 -4.51
CA ALA A 59 -0.18 -3.39 -3.33
C ALA A 59 -0.77 -4.74 -2.88
N LYS A 60 -2.09 -4.87 -2.85
CA LYS A 60 -2.76 -6.12 -2.49
C LYS A 60 -2.41 -7.25 -3.45
N GLU A 61 -2.38 -6.99 -4.76
CA GLU A 61 -1.98 -7.97 -5.77
C GLU A 61 -0.52 -8.42 -5.55
N VAL A 62 0.40 -7.47 -5.43
CA VAL A 62 1.82 -7.72 -5.12
C VAL A 62 1.95 -8.54 -3.84
N PHE A 63 1.20 -8.21 -2.79
CA PHE A 63 1.25 -8.91 -1.51
C PHE A 63 0.52 -10.26 -1.52
N SER A 64 -0.43 -10.50 -2.42
CA SER A 64 -1.09 -11.80 -2.59
C SER A 64 -0.33 -12.77 -3.51
N ASP A 65 0.63 -12.30 -4.29
CA ASP A 65 1.47 -13.18 -5.10
C ASP A 65 2.32 -14.06 -4.19
N GLY A 66 2.12 -15.38 -4.29
CA GLY A 66 2.86 -16.37 -3.52
C GLY A 66 4.38 -16.23 -3.65
N LYS A 67 4.88 -15.74 -4.80
CA LYS A 67 6.30 -15.43 -4.97
C LYS A 67 6.76 -14.31 -4.04
N ASN A 68 6.02 -13.21 -3.98
CA ASN A 68 6.35 -12.09 -3.12
C ASN A 68 6.23 -12.46 -1.65
N VAL A 69 5.21 -13.22 -1.26
CA VAL A 69 5.08 -13.78 0.09
C VAL A 69 6.28 -14.65 0.45
N ALA A 70 6.74 -15.51 -0.48
CA ALA A 70 7.94 -16.32 -0.28
C ALA A 70 9.21 -15.47 -0.10
N ILE A 71 9.38 -14.38 -0.85
CA ILE A 71 10.51 -13.45 -0.69
C ILE A 71 10.43 -12.72 0.66
N ILE A 72 9.25 -12.22 1.04
CA ILE A 72 9.00 -11.56 2.32
C ILE A 72 9.34 -12.49 3.49
N ALA A 73 9.04 -13.79 3.36
CA ALA A 73 9.36 -14.79 4.38
C ALA A 73 10.87 -14.87 4.69
N HIS A 74 11.74 -14.52 3.75
CA HIS A 74 13.20 -14.58 3.95
C HIS A 74 13.78 -13.34 4.61
N LEU A 75 13.11 -12.18 4.60
CA LEU A 75 13.74 -10.89 4.94
C LEU A 75 14.27 -10.81 6.38
N THR A 76 13.38 -10.99 7.35
CA THR A 76 13.68 -10.94 8.79
C THR A 76 12.66 -11.80 9.53
N ILE A 77 12.83 -11.97 10.85
CA ILE A 77 11.80 -12.60 11.69
C ILE A 77 10.45 -11.91 11.53
N ILE A 78 10.44 -10.57 11.43
CA ILE A 78 9.23 -9.78 11.23
C ILE A 78 8.65 -10.06 9.84
N GLY A 79 9.48 -10.10 8.80
CA GLY A 79 9.07 -10.47 7.44
C GLY A 79 8.47 -11.87 7.38
N TRP A 80 9.06 -12.83 8.09
CA TRP A 80 8.54 -14.18 8.21
C TRP A 80 7.14 -14.23 8.85
N VAL A 81 6.92 -13.50 9.96
CA VAL A 81 5.59 -13.41 10.59
C VAL A 81 4.57 -12.77 9.64
N ILE A 82 4.96 -11.70 8.94
CA ILE A 82 4.09 -11.04 7.95
C ILE A 82 3.71 -12.02 6.84
N ALA A 83 4.68 -12.74 6.27
CA ALA A 83 4.42 -13.75 5.24
C ALA A 83 3.48 -14.86 5.73
N LEU A 84 3.63 -15.31 6.99
CA LEU A 84 2.74 -16.30 7.59
C LEU A 84 1.29 -15.78 7.66
N ILE A 85 1.09 -14.53 8.10
CA ILE A 85 -0.25 -13.91 8.17
C ILE A 85 -0.84 -13.75 6.76
N MET A 86 -0.06 -13.28 5.79
CA MET A 86 -0.51 -13.09 4.40
C MET A 86 -0.97 -14.40 3.78
N ASN A 87 -0.18 -15.47 3.96
CA ASN A 87 -0.49 -16.79 3.46
C ASN A 87 -1.59 -17.52 4.26
N SER A 88 -2.01 -17.00 5.41
CA SER A 88 -3.09 -17.61 6.21
C SER A 88 -4.48 -17.31 5.65
N ASN A 89 -4.66 -16.18 4.96
CA ASN A 89 -5.93 -15.79 4.36
C ASN A 89 -6.16 -16.43 2.99
N ASP A 90 -5.15 -16.39 2.12
CA ASP A 90 -5.16 -17.03 0.80
C ASP A 90 -3.94 -17.95 0.68
N LYS A 91 -4.16 -19.24 0.96
CA LYS A 91 -3.07 -20.22 1.07
C LYS A 91 -2.49 -20.52 -0.30
N ASN A 92 -1.29 -20.01 -0.53
CA ASN A 92 -0.49 -20.32 -1.69
C ASN A 92 0.53 -21.42 -1.36
N GLU A 93 0.53 -22.50 -2.13
CA GLU A 93 1.40 -23.65 -1.88
C GLU A 93 2.91 -23.30 -1.98
N PHE A 94 3.27 -22.38 -2.88
CA PHE A 94 4.64 -21.89 -3.04
C PHE A 94 5.08 -21.05 -1.84
N ALA A 95 4.22 -20.15 -1.37
CA ALA A 95 4.46 -19.37 -0.16
C ALA A 95 4.56 -20.27 1.08
N SER A 96 3.61 -21.19 1.28
CA SER A 96 3.64 -22.19 2.36
C SER A 96 4.94 -22.99 2.38
N PHE A 97 5.47 -23.39 1.21
CA PHE A 97 6.73 -24.10 1.10
C PHE A 97 7.90 -23.28 1.68
N TYR A 98 8.04 -22.02 1.27
CA TYR A 98 9.13 -21.15 1.73
C TYR A 98 8.95 -20.66 3.16
N ILE A 99 7.72 -20.43 3.63
CA ILE A 99 7.44 -20.12 5.04
C ILE A 99 7.94 -21.24 5.94
N ARG A 100 7.64 -22.51 5.60
CA ARG A 100 8.10 -23.68 6.34
C ARG A 100 9.62 -23.85 6.27
N GLN A 101 10.20 -23.70 5.08
CA GLN A 101 11.64 -23.86 4.87
C GLN A 101 12.45 -22.79 5.63
N VAL A 102 12.06 -21.52 5.56
CA VAL A 102 12.76 -20.44 6.26
C VAL A 102 12.64 -20.60 7.77
N LEU A 103 11.46 -21.00 8.27
CA LEU A 103 11.29 -21.29 9.70
C LEU A 103 12.26 -22.38 10.16
N GLY A 104 12.35 -23.48 9.42
CA GLY A 104 13.26 -24.58 9.73
C GLY A 104 14.73 -24.16 9.74
N LEU A 105 15.15 -23.38 8.74
CA LEU A 105 16.52 -22.83 8.67
C LEU A 105 16.80 -21.90 9.85
N MET A 106 15.87 -21.00 10.20
CA MET A 106 16.02 -20.07 11.31
C MET A 106 16.14 -20.79 12.66
N LEU A 107 15.25 -21.75 12.93
CA LEU A 107 15.27 -22.52 14.17
C LEU A 107 16.53 -23.38 14.28
N SER A 108 16.96 -23.99 13.17
CA SER A 108 18.20 -24.76 13.12
C SER A 108 19.42 -23.87 13.41
N ALA A 109 19.49 -22.69 12.79
CA ALA A 109 20.58 -21.74 13.01
C ALA A 109 20.59 -21.23 14.47
N PHE A 110 19.41 -20.93 15.03
CA PHE A 110 19.28 -20.52 16.42
C PHE A 110 19.81 -21.59 17.39
N ILE A 111 19.39 -22.84 17.24
CA ILE A 111 19.83 -23.95 18.11
C ILE A 111 21.34 -24.17 17.99
N LEU A 112 21.89 -24.19 16.78
CA LEU A 112 23.31 -24.46 16.55
C LEU A 112 24.21 -23.31 17.00
N SER A 113 23.69 -22.08 17.10
CA SER A 113 24.46 -20.92 17.56
C SER A 113 25.00 -21.08 19.00
N PHE A 114 24.35 -21.90 19.83
CA PHE A 114 24.76 -22.20 21.21
C PHE A 114 25.88 -23.24 21.31
N ILE A 115 26.23 -23.92 20.22
CA ILE A 115 27.30 -24.92 20.19
C ILE A 115 28.59 -24.25 19.68
N PRO A 116 29.61 -24.04 20.53
CA PRO A 116 30.83 -23.36 20.11
C PRO A 116 31.61 -24.19 19.06
N ILE A 117 32.33 -23.49 18.20
CA ILE A 117 33.18 -24.05 17.12
C ILE A 117 32.35 -24.80 16.06
N ILE A 118 31.83 -25.99 16.34
CA ILE A 118 31.09 -26.82 15.37
C ILE A 118 29.79 -26.14 14.94
N GLY A 119 29.02 -25.61 15.91
CA GLY A 119 27.75 -24.95 15.62
C GLY A 119 27.92 -23.70 14.77
N TRP A 120 29.01 -22.94 14.96
CA TRP A 120 29.29 -21.75 14.15
C TRP A 120 29.57 -22.10 12.69
N PHE A 121 30.35 -23.14 12.41
CA PHE A 121 30.54 -23.64 11.04
C PHE A 121 29.22 -24.13 10.43
N ALA A 122 28.39 -24.81 11.22
CA ALA A 122 27.08 -25.26 10.75
C ALA A 122 26.12 -24.10 10.46
N VAL A 123 26.14 -23.01 11.26
CA VAL A 123 25.37 -21.79 11.00
C VAL A 123 25.80 -21.14 9.68
N ILE A 124 27.09 -21.14 9.35
CA ILE A 124 27.57 -20.66 8.04
C ILE A 124 27.00 -21.52 6.90
N ALA A 125 27.00 -22.86 7.05
CA ALA A 125 26.39 -23.74 6.07
C ALA A 125 24.88 -23.50 5.91
N LEU A 126 24.15 -23.30 7.03
CA LEU A 126 22.74 -22.94 7.01
C LEU A 126 22.48 -21.59 6.35
N PHE A 127 23.38 -20.62 6.51
CA PHE A 127 23.28 -19.34 5.81
C PHE A 127 23.41 -19.51 4.30
N ILE A 128 24.30 -20.39 3.83
CA ILE A 128 24.38 -20.73 2.39
C ILE A 128 23.06 -21.35 1.91
N LEU A 129 22.48 -22.27 2.69
CA LEU A 129 21.18 -22.86 2.36
C LEU A 129 20.06 -21.82 2.34
N TRP A 130 20.09 -20.85 3.25
CA TRP A 130 19.15 -19.71 3.25
C TRP A 130 19.30 -18.86 1.97
N VAL A 131 20.52 -18.60 1.50
CA VAL A 131 20.73 -17.89 0.22
C VAL A 131 20.20 -18.70 -0.96
N VAL A 132 20.47 -20.01 -1.01
CA VAL A 132 19.96 -20.89 -2.08
C VAL A 132 18.42 -20.92 -2.07
N SER A 133 17.82 -20.99 -0.88
CA SER A 133 16.37 -20.90 -0.69
C SER A 133 15.81 -19.57 -1.22
N LEU A 134 16.46 -18.44 -0.91
CA LEU A 134 16.04 -17.12 -1.39
C LEU A 134 16.13 -17.01 -2.92
N VAL A 135 17.21 -17.51 -3.52
CA VAL A 135 17.36 -17.55 -4.98
C VAL A 135 16.25 -18.37 -5.64
N GLY A 136 15.87 -19.51 -5.02
CA GLY A 136 14.75 -20.30 -5.49
C GLY A 136 13.41 -19.55 -5.41
N ALA A 137 13.18 -18.81 -4.32
CA ALA A 137 11.98 -17.99 -4.14
C ALA A 137 11.88 -16.92 -5.24
N ILE A 138 12.96 -16.18 -5.50
CA ILE A 138 13.04 -15.18 -6.58
C ILE A 138 12.79 -15.84 -7.95
N GLY A 139 13.40 -17.01 -8.17
CA GLY A 139 13.27 -17.80 -9.39
C GLY A 139 11.89 -18.43 -9.61
N GLY A 140 10.98 -18.39 -8.62
CA GLY A 140 9.66 -19.03 -8.72
C GLY A 140 9.71 -20.55 -8.74
N ASN A 141 10.82 -21.17 -8.33
CA ASN A 141 10.96 -22.62 -8.23
C ASN A 141 10.94 -23.06 -6.76
N LYS A 142 10.41 -24.25 -6.45
CA LYS A 142 10.48 -24.82 -5.09
C LYS A 142 11.86 -25.46 -4.93
N SER A 143 12.85 -24.68 -4.51
CA SER A 143 14.19 -25.18 -4.22
C SER A 143 14.24 -25.68 -2.79
N GLU A 144 14.10 -27.00 -2.62
CA GLU A 144 14.23 -27.63 -1.30
C GLU A 144 15.69 -27.61 -0.83
N SER A 145 15.88 -27.19 0.42
CA SER A 145 17.21 -27.22 1.02
C SER A 145 17.71 -28.67 1.08
N PRO A 146 18.86 -29.01 0.47
CA PRO A 146 19.35 -30.38 0.45
C PRO A 146 19.53 -30.93 1.86
N VAL A 147 19.28 -32.23 2.03
CA VAL A 147 19.39 -33.00 3.28
C VAL A 147 18.34 -32.66 4.34
N ILE A 148 18.02 -31.38 4.57
CA ILE A 148 17.21 -30.93 5.70
C ILE A 148 15.84 -30.34 5.34
N GLY A 149 15.62 -30.00 4.07
CA GLY A 149 14.40 -29.36 3.60
C GLY A 149 13.15 -30.21 3.85
N GLN A 150 13.24 -31.53 3.60
CA GLN A 150 12.10 -32.44 3.75
C GLN A 150 11.60 -32.49 5.19
N PHE A 151 12.54 -32.51 6.15
CA PHE A 151 12.19 -32.45 7.58
C PHE A 151 11.44 -31.16 7.91
N PHE A 152 11.82 -30.02 7.34
CA PHE A 152 11.11 -28.76 7.56
C PHE A 152 9.70 -28.78 6.97
N GLN A 153 9.54 -29.33 5.77
CA GLN A 153 8.23 -29.45 5.14
C GLN A 153 7.29 -30.35 5.96
N ASP A 154 7.81 -31.42 6.55
CA ASP A 154 7.06 -32.36 7.39
C ASP A 154 6.75 -31.82 8.79
N TRP A 155 7.75 -31.24 9.48
CA TRP A 155 7.58 -30.70 10.83
C TRP A 155 6.61 -29.53 10.86
N PHE A 156 6.61 -28.70 9.82
CA PHE A 156 5.81 -27.49 9.76
C PHE A 156 4.63 -27.58 8.79
N LYS A 157 4.22 -28.79 8.36
CA LYS A 157 3.14 -29.02 7.38
C LYS A 157 1.79 -28.37 7.68
N SER A 158 1.55 -27.96 8.93
CA SER A 158 0.31 -27.28 9.34
C SER A 158 0.29 -25.79 9.02
N LEU A 159 1.45 -25.19 8.71
CA LEU A 159 1.58 -23.78 8.29
C LEU A 159 1.21 -23.66 6.80
#